data_AF-A0A9P5PVV2-F1
#
_entry.id   AF-A0A9P5PVV2-F1
#
_cell.length_a   1.000
_cell.length_b   1.000
_cell.length_c   1.000
_cell.angle_alpha   90.00
_cell.angle_beta   90.00
_cell.angle_gamma   90.00
#
_symmetry.space_group_name_H-M   'P 1'
#
loop_
_entity.id
_entity.type
_entity.pdbx_description
1 polymer ?
#
loop_
_entity_poly.entity_id
_entity_poly.type
_entity_poly.pdbx_seq_one_letter_code
_entity_poly.pdbx_strand_id
1 'polypeptide(L)'
;MSRRLMIKKVEYDQIQGLVNFCSNDQCLMITTMYKFKVLRCAGCRVAFYCSRLCQKQHWDRGHRADCRRHAKEYQDGLPRIAEERDHKICLGIIEEELWRMKDELRGVYHQEMLHATYTPITFIDLTSPAPHYRKSIYTIDEAKGQAPDLQWDAMVRDLHCQQADGKDVGPIVGVMYPHPRDQVKYCAVILAPPIFGINELVTPTARSLPLAPILH
;
A
#
# COMPACT_ATOMS: atom_id res chain seq x y z
N MET A 1 7.97 11.73 15.24
CA MET A 1 6.89 11.09 14.44
C MET A 1 6.12 12.18 13.72
N SER A 2 6.24 12.23 12.39
CA SER A 2 5.61 13.25 11.55
C SER A 2 4.07 13.12 11.61
N ARG A 3 3.37 14.20 11.94
CA ARG A 3 1.90 14.26 12.14
C ARG A 3 1.08 14.02 10.85
N ARG A 4 1.73 13.72 9.73
CA ARG A 4 1.09 13.60 8.41
C ARG A 4 0.45 12.23 8.15
N LEU A 5 0.96 11.16 8.78
CA LEU A 5 0.42 9.81 8.62
C LEU A 5 -0.67 9.48 9.65
N MET A 6 -1.44 10.47 10.12
CA MET A 6 -2.64 10.19 10.93
C MET A 6 -3.82 9.97 9.98
N ILE A 7 -4.14 8.70 9.73
CA ILE A 7 -5.36 8.31 9.02
C ILE A 7 -6.55 8.97 9.71
N LYS A 8 -7.22 9.90 9.03
CA LYS A 8 -8.56 10.31 9.46
C LYS A 8 -9.47 9.10 9.24
N LYS A 9 -10.17 8.68 10.30
CA LYS A 9 -11.07 7.51 10.34
C LYS A 9 -12.01 7.38 9.12
N VAL A 10 -12.33 8.49 8.47
CA VAL A 10 -13.28 8.60 7.34
C VAL A 10 -12.67 8.16 5.99
N GLU A 11 -11.35 8.25 5.79
CA GLU A 11 -10.69 7.86 4.52
C GLU A 11 -10.32 6.37 4.48
N TYR A 12 -10.25 5.74 5.65
CA TYR A 12 -10.03 4.31 5.81
C TYR A 12 -11.16 3.44 5.23
N ASP A 13 -12.38 3.99 5.13
CA ASP A 13 -13.54 3.30 4.57
C ASP A 13 -13.46 3.13 3.04
N GLN A 14 -12.50 3.77 2.36
CA GLN A 14 -12.29 3.62 0.91
C GLN A 14 -11.25 2.54 0.56
N ILE A 15 -10.40 2.11 1.50
CA ILE A 15 -9.46 0.97 1.35
C ILE A 15 -10.18 -0.39 1.54
N GLN A 16 -11.51 -0.40 1.48
CA GLN A 16 -12.34 -1.53 1.86
C GLN A 16 -12.14 -2.74 0.94
N GLY A 17 -11.68 -3.86 1.54
CA GLY A 17 -11.61 -5.17 0.91
C GLY A 17 -10.21 -5.65 0.50
N LEU A 18 -9.18 -4.80 0.56
CA LEU A 18 -7.83 -5.14 0.03
C LEU A 18 -6.82 -5.63 1.07
N VAL A 19 -7.01 -5.27 2.34
CA VAL A 19 -6.02 -5.57 3.39
C VAL A 19 -6.52 -6.74 4.24
N ASN A 20 -5.86 -7.89 4.09
CA ASN A 20 -6.05 -9.01 5.01
C ASN A 20 -5.33 -8.68 6.33
N PHE A 21 -6.10 -8.57 7.42
CA PHE A 21 -5.54 -8.27 8.73
C PHE A 21 -5.03 -9.51 9.47
N CYS A 22 -5.35 -10.69 8.96
CA CYS A 22 -4.95 -11.96 9.52
C CYS A 22 -3.54 -12.34 9.03
N SER A 23 -2.61 -12.53 9.95
CA SER A 23 -1.26 -13.04 9.68
C SER A 23 -1.24 -14.53 9.30
N ASN A 24 -2.39 -15.22 9.34
CA ASN A 24 -2.53 -16.56 8.78
C ASN A 24 -2.64 -16.44 7.25
N ASP A 25 -1.58 -16.80 6.55
CA ASP A 25 -1.44 -16.83 5.08
C ASP A 25 -2.49 -17.71 4.36
N GLN A 26 -3.06 -18.69 5.05
CA GLN A 26 -4.12 -19.57 4.54
C GLN A 26 -5.53 -19.08 4.92
N CYS A 27 -5.64 -17.88 5.49
CA CYS A 27 -6.94 -17.32 5.86
C CYS A 27 -7.70 -16.86 4.61
N LEU A 28 -8.78 -17.57 4.28
CA LEU A 28 -9.69 -17.21 3.19
C LEU A 28 -10.68 -16.10 3.57
N MET A 29 -10.71 -15.68 4.84
CA MET A 29 -11.56 -14.59 5.28
C MET A 29 -10.93 -13.25 4.86
N ILE A 30 -11.51 -12.64 3.83
CA ILE A 30 -11.29 -11.23 3.52
C ILE A 30 -12.02 -10.43 4.59
N THR A 31 -11.29 -9.95 5.59
CA THR A 31 -11.84 -9.09 6.64
C THR A 31 -12.18 -7.72 6.06
N THR A 32 -13.40 -7.52 5.57
CA THR A 32 -13.94 -6.19 5.27
C THR A 32 -14.16 -5.45 6.61
N MET A 33 -13.51 -4.29 6.76
CA MET A 33 -12.92 -3.91 8.04
C MET A 33 -13.73 -2.95 8.92
N TYR A 34 -15.05 -3.09 9.01
CA TYR A 34 -15.83 -2.20 9.89
C TYR A 34 -16.35 -2.85 11.19
N LYS A 35 -16.32 -4.18 11.33
CA LYS A 35 -16.95 -4.86 12.50
C LYS A 35 -16.22 -6.05 13.13
N PHE A 36 -15.01 -6.41 12.69
CA PHE A 36 -14.33 -7.58 13.26
C PHE A 36 -13.24 -7.21 14.26
N LYS A 37 -13.38 -7.70 15.49
CA LYS A 37 -12.32 -7.66 16.50
C LYS A 37 -11.19 -8.58 16.03
N VAL A 38 -10.02 -8.02 15.79
CA VAL A 38 -8.79 -8.80 15.56
C VAL A 38 -8.15 -9.19 16.88
N LEU A 39 -7.65 -10.41 16.96
CA LEU A 39 -6.88 -10.94 18.07
C LEU A 39 -5.40 -10.68 17.81
N ARG A 40 -4.72 -10.03 18.74
CA ARG A 40 -3.27 -9.87 18.68
C ARG A 40 -2.58 -11.02 19.42
N CYS A 41 -1.49 -11.54 18.86
CA CYS A 41 -0.66 -12.52 19.56
C CYS A 41 -0.14 -11.93 20.88
N ALA A 42 -0.46 -12.56 22.01
CA ALA A 42 -0.07 -12.05 23.32
C ALA A 42 1.44 -12.12 23.58
N GLY A 43 2.14 -13.07 22.94
CA GLY A 43 3.58 -13.26 23.07
C GLY A 43 4.38 -12.17 22.36
N CYS A 44 4.35 -12.16 21.02
CA CYS A 44 5.15 -11.22 20.23
C CYS A 44 4.50 -9.85 20.01
N ARG A 45 3.17 -9.73 20.13
CA ARG A 45 2.40 -8.51 19.78
C ARG A 45 2.56 -8.02 18.33
N VAL A 46 3.18 -8.83 17.47
CA VAL A 46 3.36 -8.54 16.03
C VAL A 46 2.19 -9.08 15.22
N ALA A 47 1.91 -10.38 15.30
CA ALA A 47 0.90 -11.03 14.46
C ALA A 47 -0.54 -10.78 14.96
N PHE A 48 -1.47 -10.68 14.01
CA PHE A 48 -2.91 -10.50 14.26
C PHE A 48 -3.72 -11.61 13.60
N TYR A 49 -4.88 -11.93 14.16
CA TYR A 49 -5.71 -13.03 13.70
C TYR A 49 -7.18 -12.66 13.76
N CYS A 50 -7.95 -13.09 12.77
CA CYS A 50 -9.41 -12.96 12.82
C CYS A 50 -10.03 -13.94 13.84
N SER A 51 -9.33 -15.01 14.21
CA SER A 51 -9.83 -16.07 15.11
C SER A 51 -8.71 -16.84 15.81
N ARG A 52 -9.06 -17.52 16.91
CA ARG A 52 -8.14 -18.46 17.58
C ARG A 52 -7.75 -19.64 16.70
N LEU A 53 -8.63 -20.06 15.77
CA LEU A 53 -8.33 -21.10 14.81
C LEU A 53 -7.19 -20.69 13.88
N CYS A 54 -7.26 -19.48 13.31
CA CYS A 54 -6.19 -18.93 12.48
C CYS A 54 -4.88 -18.78 13.24
N GLN A 55 -4.94 -18.36 14.52
CA GLN A 55 -3.76 -18.31 15.37
C GLN A 55 -3.12 -19.69 15.55
N LYS A 56 -3.92 -20.73 15.85
CA LYS A 56 -3.41 -22.10 16.05
C LYS A 56 -2.80 -22.66 14.77
N GLN A 57 -3.48 -22.51 13.64
CA GLN A 57 -2.96 -22.96 12.34
C GLN A 57 -1.64 -22.27 11.99
N HIS A 58 -1.56 -20.95 12.15
CA HIS A 58 -0.32 -20.22 11.89
C HIS A 58 0.79 -20.58 12.89
N TRP A 59 0.43 -20.85 14.16
CA TRP A 59 1.36 -21.32 15.20
C TRP A 59 2.09 -22.61 14.80
N ASP A 60 1.33 -23.59 14.31
CA ASP A 60 1.86 -24.89 13.93
C ASP A 60 2.69 -24.84 12.64
N ARG A 61 2.44 -23.85 11.76
CA ARG A 61 3.15 -23.70 10.48
C ARG A 61 4.41 -22.84 10.52
N GLY A 62 4.77 -22.27 11.66
CA GLY A 62 6.04 -21.56 11.80
C GLY A 62 6.02 -20.39 12.78
N HIS A 63 4.84 -19.82 13.07
CA HIS A 63 4.77 -18.64 13.94
C HIS A 63 5.32 -18.89 15.34
N ARG A 64 5.39 -20.13 15.84
CA ARG A 64 6.05 -20.44 17.12
C ARG A 64 7.51 -19.94 17.16
N ALA A 65 8.26 -20.12 16.07
CA ALA A 65 9.65 -19.69 15.99
C ALA A 65 9.72 -18.15 15.88
N ASP A 66 8.92 -17.58 14.98
CA ASP A 66 8.84 -16.12 14.78
C ASP A 66 8.40 -15.39 16.05
N CYS A 67 7.45 -15.96 16.79
CA CYS A 67 6.94 -15.36 18.02
C CYS A 67 8.04 -15.22 19.07
N ARG A 68 8.90 -16.24 19.24
CA ARG A 68 10.03 -16.17 20.16
C ARG A 68 11.05 -15.12 19.72
N ARG A 69 11.37 -15.10 18.43
CA ARG A 69 12.29 -14.11 17.84
C ARG A 69 11.79 -12.69 18.09
N HIS A 70 10.56 -12.39 17.69
CA HIS A 70 9.97 -11.06 17.84
C HIS A 70 9.81 -10.65 19.31
N ALA A 71 9.45 -11.58 20.19
CA ALA A 71 9.35 -11.30 21.62
C ALA A 71 10.72 -10.93 22.22
N LYS A 72 11.80 -11.61 21.80
CA LYS A 72 13.17 -11.28 22.18
C LYS A 72 13.57 -9.91 21.66
N GLU A 73 13.37 -9.64 20.37
CA GLU A 73 13.69 -8.32 19.78
C GLU A 73 12.98 -7.17 20.52
N TYR A 74 11.72 -7.36 20.88
CA TYR A 74 10.99 -6.37 21.67
C TYR A 74 11.58 -6.16 23.07
N GLN A 75 12.03 -7.23 23.73
CA GLN A 75 12.73 -7.14 25.02
C GLN A 75 14.08 -6.43 24.89
N ASP A 76 14.78 -6.64 23.76
CA ASP A 76 16.04 -5.99 23.41
C ASP A 76 15.85 -4.51 22.99
N GLY A 77 14.62 -3.99 23.03
CA GLY A 77 14.29 -2.60 22.68
C GLY A 77 14.29 -2.32 21.18
N LEU A 78 14.32 -3.35 20.34
CA LEU A 78 14.30 -3.19 18.89
C LEU A 78 12.89 -2.80 18.41
N PRO A 79 12.80 -1.95 17.37
CA PRO A 79 11.53 -1.61 16.74
C PRO A 79 10.78 -2.85 16.24
N ARG A 80 9.44 -2.79 16.31
CA ARG A 80 8.58 -3.86 15.79
C ARG A 80 8.84 -4.07 14.30
N ILE A 81 8.92 -5.35 13.88
CA ILE A 81 8.93 -5.71 12.47
C ILE A 81 7.57 -5.35 11.85
N ALA A 82 7.63 -4.68 10.69
CA ALA A 82 6.47 -4.43 9.84
C ALA A 82 6.10 -5.71 9.08
N GLU A 83 4.86 -6.17 9.23
CA GLU A 83 4.28 -7.23 8.42
C GLU A 83 3.80 -6.66 7.07
N GLU A 84 3.53 -7.54 6.10
CA GLU A 84 2.97 -7.15 4.80
C GLU A 84 1.72 -6.26 4.92
N ARG A 85 0.86 -6.52 5.91
CA ARG A 85 -0.28 -5.66 6.25
C ARG A 85 0.16 -4.22 6.52
N ASP A 86 1.20 -4.04 7.33
CA ASP A 86 1.66 -2.71 7.72
C ASP A 86 2.20 -1.96 6.51
N HIS A 87 2.92 -2.65 5.61
CA HIS A 87 3.34 -2.10 4.32
C HIS A 87 2.13 -1.68 3.47
N LYS A 88 1.10 -2.52 3.33
CA LYS A 88 -0.12 -2.18 2.57
C LYS A 88 -0.85 -0.97 3.15
N ILE A 89 -0.92 -0.86 4.48
CA ILE A 89 -1.50 0.31 5.13
C ILE A 89 -0.65 1.55 4.82
N CYS A 90 0.68 1.48 4.97
CA CYS A 90 1.57 2.59 4.63
C CYS A 90 1.42 3.02 3.17
N LEU A 91 1.38 2.07 2.23
CA LEU A 91 1.18 2.35 0.81
C LEU A 91 -0.17 3.03 0.56
N GLY A 92 -1.26 2.56 1.15
CA GLY A 92 -2.56 3.20 1.02
C GLY A 92 -2.59 4.63 1.57
N ILE A 93 -1.90 4.89 2.70
CA ILE A 93 -1.76 6.27 3.21
C ILE A 93 -0.97 7.13 2.21
N ILE A 94 0.13 6.59 1.68
CA ILE A 94 0.98 7.32 0.73
C ILE A 94 0.18 7.64 -0.53
N GLU A 95 -0.53 6.67 -1.12
CA GLU A 95 -1.36 6.87 -2.31
C GLU A 95 -2.41 7.96 -2.11
N GLU A 96 -3.11 7.96 -0.98
CA GLU A 96 -4.08 9.01 -0.64
C GLU A 96 -3.40 10.39 -0.49
N GLU A 97 -2.28 10.47 0.21
CA GLU A 97 -1.54 11.73 0.36
C GLU A 97 -1.04 12.26 -0.99
N LEU A 98 -0.55 11.39 -1.87
CA LEU A 98 -0.15 11.75 -3.23
C LEU A 98 -1.34 12.20 -4.07
N TRP A 99 -2.49 11.55 -3.93
CA TRP A 99 -3.71 11.91 -4.65
C TRP A 99 -4.26 13.28 -4.23
N ARG A 100 -4.16 13.64 -2.94
CA ARG A 100 -4.43 15.00 -2.46
C ARG A 100 -3.51 16.04 -3.10
N MET A 101 -2.28 15.65 -3.43
CA MET A 101 -1.26 16.51 -4.04
C MET A 101 -1.28 16.48 -5.58
N LYS A 102 -2.22 15.77 -6.20
CA LYS A 102 -2.17 15.44 -7.63
C LYS A 102 -2.01 16.64 -8.56
N ASP A 103 -2.69 17.75 -8.27
CA ASP A 103 -2.69 18.92 -9.17
C ASP A 103 -1.32 19.60 -9.16
N GLU A 104 -0.68 19.70 -7.98
CA GLU A 104 0.69 20.18 -7.86
C GLU A 104 1.67 19.25 -8.60
N LEU A 105 1.55 17.94 -8.38
CA LEU A 105 2.45 16.94 -8.99
C LEU A 105 2.31 16.90 -10.52
N ARG A 106 1.08 16.97 -11.04
CA ARG A 106 0.80 17.06 -12.47
C ARG A 106 1.33 18.37 -13.06
N GLY A 107 1.18 19.49 -12.35
CA GLY A 107 1.71 20.79 -12.78
C GLY A 107 3.23 20.77 -12.93
N VAL A 108 3.94 20.24 -11.92
CA VAL A 108 5.40 20.07 -11.96
C VAL A 108 5.82 19.18 -13.12
N TYR A 109 5.18 18.01 -13.26
CA TYR A 109 5.49 17.08 -14.33
C TYR A 109 5.31 17.71 -15.71
N HIS A 110 4.21 18.44 -15.92
CA HIS A 110 3.96 19.10 -17.19
C HIS A 110 5.01 20.17 -17.50
N GLN A 111 5.39 20.99 -16.50
CA GLN A 111 6.43 22.01 -16.67
C GLN A 111 7.78 21.40 -17.06
N GLU A 112 8.18 20.31 -16.41
CA GLU A 112 9.43 19.61 -16.75
C GLU A 112 9.37 18.97 -18.15
N MET A 113 8.23 18.37 -18.52
CA MET A 113 8.04 17.76 -19.83
C MET A 113 8.08 18.75 -21.00
N LEU A 114 7.91 20.05 -20.77
CA LEU A 114 8.09 21.07 -21.82
C LEU A 114 9.54 21.19 -22.29
N HIS A 115 10.49 20.77 -21.46
CA HIS A 115 11.92 20.95 -21.70
C HIS A 115 12.70 19.63 -21.69
N ALA A 116 12.15 18.59 -21.08
CA ALA A 116 12.82 17.30 -20.92
C ALA A 116 12.72 16.42 -22.19
N THR A 117 13.83 15.76 -22.52
CA THR A 117 13.89 14.67 -23.51
C THR A 117 13.72 13.28 -22.88
N TYR A 118 13.45 13.24 -21.58
CA TYR A 118 13.31 12.04 -20.76
C TYR A 118 12.02 12.11 -19.94
N THR A 119 11.60 11.00 -19.34
CA THR A 119 10.47 10.97 -18.41
C THR A 119 10.94 11.39 -17.01
N PRO A 120 10.55 12.58 -16.51
CA PRO A 120 10.95 13.02 -15.19
C PRO A 120 10.21 12.22 -14.10
N ILE A 121 10.94 11.84 -13.06
CA ILE A 121 10.42 11.16 -11.88
C ILE A 121 10.40 12.15 -10.74
N THR A 122 9.21 12.41 -10.17
CA THR A 122 9.11 13.27 -8.99
C THR A 122 9.39 12.44 -7.74
N PHE A 123 10.35 12.86 -6.92
CA PHE A 123 10.66 12.23 -5.64
C PHE A 123 10.13 13.07 -4.48
N ILE A 124 9.43 12.43 -3.54
CA ILE A 124 8.86 13.06 -2.36
C ILE A 124 9.47 12.45 -1.10
N ASP A 125 10.05 13.29 -0.26
CA ASP A 125 10.55 12.92 1.05
C ASP A 125 9.52 13.23 2.14
N LEU A 126 8.94 12.17 2.71
CA LEU A 126 8.03 12.20 3.84
C LEU A 126 8.73 11.93 5.19
N THR A 127 10.05 11.74 5.20
CA THR A 127 10.86 11.58 6.42
C THR A 127 11.20 12.92 7.06
N SER A 128 11.21 13.99 6.27
CA SER A 128 11.45 15.36 6.73
C SER A 128 10.44 15.82 7.80
N PRO A 129 10.86 16.60 8.82
CA PRO A 129 9.95 17.10 9.84
C PRO A 129 8.87 18.00 9.23
N ALA A 130 7.62 17.81 9.65
CA ALA A 130 6.50 18.68 9.27
C ALA A 130 6.82 20.16 9.61
N PRO A 131 6.31 21.15 8.82
CA PRO A 131 5.21 21.03 7.87
C PRO A 131 5.59 20.82 6.40
N HIS A 132 6.88 20.75 6.07
CA HIS A 132 7.34 20.70 4.69
C HIS A 132 7.79 19.28 4.31
N TYR A 133 7.33 18.81 3.15
CA TYR A 133 7.96 17.68 2.47
C TYR A 133 9.00 18.23 1.50
N ARG A 134 10.06 17.47 1.24
CA ARG A 134 11.02 17.83 0.21
C ARG A 134 10.61 17.17 -1.10
N LYS A 135 10.67 17.94 -2.18
CA LYS A 135 10.43 17.49 -3.56
C LYS A 135 11.73 17.57 -4.34
N SER A 136 11.97 16.61 -5.21
CA SER A 136 13.09 16.63 -6.15
C SER A 136 12.64 15.99 -7.47
N ILE A 137 13.27 16.37 -8.58
CA ILE A 137 12.99 15.80 -9.90
C ILE A 137 14.24 15.07 -10.32
N TYR A 138 14.06 13.83 -10.78
CA TYR A 138 15.16 12.96 -11.20
C TYR A 138 14.91 12.42 -12.60
N THR A 139 16.03 12.18 -13.29
CA THR A 139 16.11 11.24 -14.40
C THR A 139 15.88 9.81 -13.89
N ILE A 140 15.67 8.87 -14.82
CA ILE A 140 15.51 7.45 -14.45
C ILE A 140 16.77 6.88 -13.78
N ASP A 141 17.96 7.31 -14.20
CA ASP A 141 19.23 6.80 -13.65
C ASP A 141 19.48 7.34 -12.25
N GLU A 142 19.16 8.61 -11.99
CA GLU A 142 19.19 9.19 -10.64
C GLU A 142 18.17 8.50 -9.71
N ALA A 143 16.97 8.20 -10.21
CA ALA A 143 15.95 7.47 -9.43
C ALA A 143 16.41 6.04 -9.08
N LYS A 144 17.04 5.33 -10.03
CA LYS A 144 17.68 4.02 -9.77
C LYS A 144 18.79 4.12 -8.73
N GLY A 145 19.59 5.19 -8.76
CA GLY A 145 20.61 5.44 -7.75
C GLY A 145 20.03 5.64 -6.34
N GLN A 146 18.86 6.28 -6.23
CA GLN A 146 18.20 6.54 -4.95
C GLN A 146 17.46 5.32 -4.39
N ALA A 147 16.78 4.55 -5.24
CA ALA A 147 16.03 3.37 -4.84
C ALA A 147 16.23 2.23 -5.84
N PRO A 148 17.36 1.50 -5.76
CA PRO A 148 17.74 0.49 -6.75
C PRO A 148 16.82 -0.74 -6.78
N ASP A 149 16.10 -1.00 -5.68
CA ASP A 149 15.21 -2.16 -5.56
C ASP A 149 13.87 -1.99 -6.31
N LEU A 150 13.58 -0.78 -6.81
CA LEU A 150 12.34 -0.48 -7.52
C LEU A 150 12.49 -0.72 -9.03
N GLN A 151 11.44 -1.23 -9.66
CA GLN A 151 11.42 -1.58 -11.08
C GLN A 151 11.16 -0.37 -11.99
N TRP A 152 12.01 0.66 -11.91
CA TRP A 152 11.82 1.95 -12.59
C TRP A 152 11.58 1.83 -14.10
N ASP A 153 12.37 1.02 -14.82
CA ASP A 153 12.20 0.85 -16.26
C ASP A 153 10.84 0.24 -16.61
N ALA A 154 10.35 -0.69 -15.79
CA ALA A 154 9.03 -1.29 -16.00
C ALA A 154 7.92 -0.27 -15.75
N MET A 155 8.06 0.58 -14.73
CA MET A 155 7.11 1.63 -14.42
C MET A 155 7.04 2.72 -15.50
N VAL A 156 8.19 3.15 -16.04
CA VAL A 156 8.22 4.12 -17.14
C VAL A 156 7.55 3.57 -18.40
N ARG A 157 7.83 2.30 -18.74
CA ARG A 157 7.13 1.63 -19.85
C ARG A 157 5.62 1.56 -19.60
N ASP A 158 5.21 1.18 -18.40
CA ASP A 158 3.79 1.09 -18.05
C ASP A 158 3.10 2.46 -18.12
N LEU A 159 3.72 3.52 -17.61
CA LEU A 159 3.22 4.89 -17.75
C LEU A 159 2.99 5.26 -19.22
N HIS A 160 3.98 5.02 -20.09
CA HIS A 160 3.85 5.34 -21.51
C HIS A 160 2.74 4.54 -22.20
N CYS A 161 2.61 3.24 -21.89
CA CYS A 161 1.52 2.42 -22.39
C CYS A 161 0.16 2.98 -21.94
N GLN A 162 0.00 3.30 -20.65
CA GLN A 162 -1.24 3.85 -20.11
C GLN A 162 -1.61 5.21 -20.72
N GLN A 163 -0.62 6.08 -20.97
CA GLN A 163 -0.82 7.35 -21.66
C GLN A 163 -1.22 7.17 -23.13
N ALA A 164 -0.57 6.23 -23.84
CA ALA A 164 -0.91 5.90 -25.23
C ALA A 164 -2.33 5.34 -25.36
N ASP A 165 -2.79 4.58 -24.35
CA ASP A 165 -4.16 4.08 -24.24
C ASP A 165 -5.17 5.17 -23.84
N GLY A 166 -4.74 6.42 -23.62
CA GLY A 166 -5.61 7.54 -23.24
C GLY A 166 -6.12 7.49 -21.79
N LYS A 167 -5.48 6.72 -20.91
CA LYS A 167 -5.85 6.67 -19.49
C LYS A 167 -5.47 7.98 -18.79
N ASP A 168 -6.28 8.41 -17.83
CA ASP A 168 -5.99 9.57 -16.97
C ASP A 168 -4.95 9.21 -15.91
N VAL A 169 -3.69 9.12 -16.33
CA VAL A 169 -2.54 8.88 -15.45
C VAL A 169 -1.60 10.09 -15.42
N GLY A 170 -1.15 10.42 -14.22
CA GLY A 170 -0.16 11.44 -13.93
C GLY A 170 1.26 10.89 -13.91
N PRO A 171 2.22 11.65 -13.34
CA PRO A 171 3.62 11.24 -13.27
C PRO A 171 3.86 9.97 -12.46
N ILE A 172 5.04 9.39 -12.65
CA ILE A 172 5.63 8.49 -11.66
C ILE A 172 6.14 9.32 -10.47
N VAL A 173 5.75 8.91 -9.28
CA VAL A 173 6.16 9.54 -8.02
C VAL A 173 6.88 8.52 -7.15
N GLY A 174 8.18 8.75 -6.93
CA GLY A 174 8.97 8.04 -5.92
C GLY A 174 8.72 8.66 -4.54
N VAL A 175 8.60 7.84 -3.51
CA VAL A 175 8.34 8.29 -2.15
C VAL A 175 9.32 7.66 -1.19
N MET A 176 9.97 8.51 -0.40
CA MET A 176 10.79 8.14 0.74
C MET A 176 9.98 8.32 2.02
N TYR A 177 9.81 7.26 2.82
CA TYR A 177 8.99 7.31 4.02
C TYR A 177 9.65 6.62 5.21
N PRO A 178 9.36 7.04 6.46
CA PRO A 178 9.99 6.49 7.65
C PRO A 178 9.59 5.03 7.87
N HIS A 179 10.57 4.18 8.16
CA HIS A 179 10.35 2.76 8.46
C HIS A 179 10.92 2.38 9.83
N PRO A 180 10.18 1.66 10.69
CA PRO A 180 10.61 1.37 12.06
C PRO A 180 11.98 0.70 12.18
N ARG A 181 12.33 -0.22 11.27
CA ARG A 181 13.59 -0.98 11.32
C ARG A 181 14.68 -0.41 10.43
N ASP A 182 14.31 0.05 9.24
CA ASP A 182 15.29 0.43 8.20
C ASP A 182 15.57 1.94 8.20
N GLN A 183 15.02 2.67 9.18
CA GLN A 183 14.94 4.13 9.27
C GLN A 183 14.11 4.76 8.13
N VAL A 184 14.29 4.28 6.90
CA VAL A 184 13.66 4.76 5.68
C VAL A 184 13.34 3.60 4.73
N LYS A 185 12.24 3.72 4.00
CA LYS A 185 11.86 2.87 2.87
C LYS A 185 11.49 3.71 1.65
N TYR A 186 11.51 3.05 0.50
CA TYR A 186 11.10 3.62 -0.77
C TYR A 186 9.92 2.85 -1.34
N CYS A 187 9.01 3.58 -1.97
CA CYS A 187 8.03 3.03 -2.90
C CYS A 187 7.89 3.98 -4.08
N ALA A 188 7.24 3.52 -5.14
CA ALA A 188 6.89 4.37 -6.27
C ALA A 188 5.49 4.03 -6.75
N VAL A 189 4.78 5.05 -7.24
CA VAL A 189 3.44 4.89 -7.81
C VAL A 189 3.35 5.64 -9.14
N ILE A 190 2.55 5.13 -10.06
CA ILE A 190 2.03 5.94 -11.17
C ILE A 190 0.80 6.64 -10.63
N LEU A 191 0.78 7.98 -10.67
CA LEU A 191 -0.30 8.76 -10.09
C LEU A 191 -1.59 8.62 -10.89
N ALA A 192 -2.43 7.65 -10.54
CA ALA A 192 -3.74 7.43 -11.13
C ALA A 192 -4.85 7.77 -10.11
N PRO A 193 -6.09 8.03 -10.57
CA PRO A 193 -7.24 8.02 -9.67
C PRO A 193 -7.23 6.76 -8.81
N PRO A 194 -7.45 6.87 -7.49
CA PRO A 194 -7.59 5.69 -6.66
C PRO A 194 -8.71 4.84 -7.24
N ILE A 195 -8.51 3.52 -7.27
CA ILE A 195 -9.42 2.53 -7.87
C ILE A 195 -10.83 2.57 -7.22
N PHE A 196 -11.03 3.36 -6.16
CA PHE A 196 -12.25 3.45 -5.38
C PHE A 196 -13.05 4.72 -5.66
N GLY A 197 -14.05 4.60 -6.54
CA GLY A 197 -15.13 5.59 -6.62
C GLY A 197 -16.00 5.59 -7.88
N ILE A 198 -16.72 4.50 -8.22
CA ILE A 198 -18.05 4.55 -8.86
C ILE A 198 -18.75 3.17 -8.87
N ASN A 199 -20.05 3.20 -8.59
CA ASN A 199 -21.01 2.10 -8.52
C ASN A 199 -21.31 1.42 -9.88
N GLU A 200 -20.32 0.85 -10.58
CA GLU A 200 -20.58 0.25 -11.91
C GLU A 200 -19.99 -1.14 -12.19
N LEU A 201 -19.53 -1.88 -11.18
CA LEU A 201 -19.12 -3.28 -11.38
C LEU A 201 -19.77 -4.25 -10.39
N VAL A 202 -21.08 -4.12 -10.19
CA VAL A 202 -21.96 -5.26 -9.86
C VAL A 202 -23.29 -5.09 -10.60
N THR A 203 -23.28 -5.30 -11.92
CA THR A 203 -24.39 -6.05 -12.52
C THR A 203 -23.89 -7.48 -12.72
N PRO A 204 -24.41 -8.47 -11.99
CA PRO A 204 -24.22 -9.85 -12.38
C PRO A 204 -24.88 -9.98 -13.74
N THR A 205 -24.10 -10.34 -14.76
CA THR A 205 -24.69 -10.98 -15.93
C THR A 205 -25.44 -12.19 -15.42
N ALA A 206 -26.77 -12.08 -15.39
CA ALA A 206 -27.67 -13.18 -15.12
C ALA A 206 -27.48 -14.21 -16.25
N ARG A 207 -26.54 -15.14 -16.06
CA ARG A 207 -26.66 -16.46 -16.68
C ARG A 207 -27.64 -17.24 -15.81
N SER A 208 -28.89 -17.24 -16.27
CA SER A 208 -29.93 -18.16 -15.82
C SER A 208 -29.41 -19.59 -15.91
N LEU A 209 -29.11 -20.18 -14.76
CA LEU A 209 -29.14 -21.64 -14.61
C LEU A 209 -30.62 -22.03 -14.46
N PRO A 210 -31.14 -22.97 -15.27
CA PRO A 210 -32.51 -23.43 -15.11
C PRO A 210 -32.65 -24.17 -13.78
N LEU A 211 -33.58 -23.71 -12.95
CA LEU A 211 -34.03 -24.42 -11.76
C LEU A 211 -34.67 -25.75 -12.20
N ALA A 212 -34.12 -26.87 -11.73
CA ALA A 212 -34.79 -28.16 -11.83
C ALA A 212 -36.09 -28.15 -11.01
N PRO A 213 -37.20 -28.72 -11.51
CA PRO A 213 -38.46 -28.73 -10.78
C PRO A 213 -38.37 -29.69 -9.59
N ILE A 214 -38.72 -29.17 -8.41
CA ILE A 214 -38.99 -29.97 -7.21
C ILE A 214 -40.34 -30.66 -7.45
N LEU A 215 -40.31 -31.98 -7.61
CA LEU A 215 -41.51 -32.81 -7.58
C LEU A 215 -41.93 -33.02 -6.13
N HIS A 216 -43.20 -32.71 -5.86
CA HIS A 216 -43.94 -33.14 -4.67
C HIS A 216 -44.42 -34.58 -4.84
#